data_AF-A0A2U3K602-F1
#
_entry.id   AF-A0A2U3K602-F1
#
_cell.length_a   1.000
_cell.length_b   1.000
_cell.length_c   1.000
_cell.angle_alpha   90.00
_cell.angle_beta   90.00
_cell.angle_gamma   90.00
#
_symmetry.space_group_name_H-M   'P 1'
#
loop_
_entity.id
_entity.type
_entity.pdbx_description
1 polymer ?
#
loop_
_entity_poly.entity_id
_entity_poly.type
_entity_poly.pdbx_seq_one_letter_code
_entity_poly.pdbx_strand_id
1 'polypeptide(L)' 'MRETPAVARGAVPLVVRLLAPNQRPVQMTSDLAGFWQRLYPQVRKELARRYPKHAWPEKP' A
#
# COMPACT_ATOMS: atom_id res chain seq x y z
N MET A 1 6.98 5.03 5.60
CA MET A 1 6.45 4.13 6.65
C MET A 1 6.67 2.70 6.20
N ARG A 2 7.56 1.95 6.83
CA ARG A 2 7.89 0.57 6.39
C ARG A 2 7.19 -0.51 7.21
N GLU A 3 6.78 -0.20 8.43
CA GLU A 3 6.14 -1.15 9.33
C GLU A 3 4.64 -0.91 9.42
N THR A 4 3.88 -1.99 9.62
CA THR A 4 2.45 -1.88 9.88
C THR A 4 2.24 -1.21 11.23
N PRO A 5 1.44 -0.13 11.29
CA PRO A 5 1.06 0.46 12.57
C PRO A 5 0.33 -0.56 13.43
N ALA A 6 0.59 -0.55 14.73
CA ALA A 6 -0.05 -1.42 15.69
C ALA A 6 -0.59 -0.61 16.87
N VAL A 7 -1.69 -1.08 17.47
CA VAL A 7 -2.33 -0.50 18.66
C VAL A 7 -2.08 -1.38 19.89
N ALA A 8 -2.59 -0.97 21.04
CA ALA A 8 -2.36 -1.65 22.32
C ALA A 8 -0.86 -1.87 22.60
N ARG A 9 -0.06 -0.80 22.47
CA ARG A 9 1.40 -0.81 22.63
C ARG A 9 2.12 -1.83 21.73
N GLY A 10 1.62 -2.03 20.51
CA GLY A 10 2.23 -2.94 19.54
C GLY A 10 1.64 -4.36 19.54
N ALA A 11 0.70 -4.66 20.43
CA ALA A 11 0.13 -6.00 20.55
C ALA A 11 -0.86 -6.35 19.43
N VAL A 12 -1.51 -5.35 18.81
CA VAL A 12 -2.56 -5.58 17.81
C VAL A 12 -2.20 -4.87 16.49
N PRO A 13 -1.82 -5.59 15.43
CA PRO A 13 -1.50 -4.98 14.14
C PRO A 13 -2.77 -4.45 13.46
N LEU A 14 -2.68 -3.29 12.83
CA LEU A 14 -3.79 -2.71 12.09
C LEU A 14 -3.85 -3.27 10.66
N VAL A 15 -5.07 -3.53 10.19
CA VAL A 15 -5.31 -3.77 8.76
C VAL A 15 -5.42 -2.43 8.06
N VAL A 16 -4.49 -2.15 7.16
CA VAL A 16 -4.44 -0.92 6.37
C VAL A 16 -5.11 -1.15 5.03
N ARG A 17 -6.00 -0.23 4.65
CA ARG A 17 -6.57 -0.17 3.30
C ARG A 17 -5.74 0.79 2.46
N LEU A 18 -5.12 0.26 1.42
CA LEU A 18 -4.32 1.01 0.46
C LEU A 18 -5.24 1.48 -0.65
N LEU A 19 -5.35 2.80 -0.80
CA LEU A 19 -6.31 3.43 -1.69
C LEU A 19 -5.63 3.94 -2.96
N ALA A 20 -6.33 3.82 -4.08
CA ALA A 20 -5.98 4.49 -5.33
C ALA A 20 -6.31 6.00 -5.23
N PRO A 21 -5.85 6.82 -6.19
CA PRO A 21 -6.16 8.25 -6.23
C PRO A 21 -7.65 8.59 -6.19
N ASN A 22 -8.52 7.68 -6.64
CA ASN A 22 -9.97 7.81 -6.61
C ASN A 22 -10.61 7.34 -5.29
N GLN A 23 -9.82 7.18 -4.22
CA GLN A 23 -10.23 6.69 -2.90
C GLN A 23 -10.79 5.26 -2.88
N ARG A 24 -10.69 4.50 -3.98
CA ARG A 24 -11.11 3.10 -4.00
C ARG A 24 -10.02 2.21 -3.40
N PRO A 25 -10.38 1.22 -2.56
CA PRO A 25 -9.42 0.25 -2.06
C PRO A 25 -8.82 -0.57 -3.19
N VAL A 26 -7.50 -0.67 -3.20
CA VAL A 26 -6.74 -1.50 -4.15
C VAL A 26 -6.23 -2.75 -3.46
N GLN A 27 -5.80 -2.63 -2.20
CA GLN A 27 -5.34 -3.75 -1.40
C GLN A 27 -5.67 -3.49 0.08
N MET A 28 -5.94 -4.54 0.83
CA MET A 28 -5.98 -4.51 2.30
C MET A 28 -4.86 -5.41 2.84
N THR A 29 -4.10 -4.94 3.82
CA THR A 29 -2.99 -5.72 4.39
C THR A 29 -2.72 -5.33 5.84
N SER A 30 -2.35 -6.31 6.67
CA SER A 30 -1.73 -6.11 7.98
C SER A 30 -0.20 -6.25 7.92
N ASP A 31 0.38 -6.52 6.75
CA ASP A 31 1.81 -6.54 6.46
C ASP A 31 2.12 -5.46 5.40
N LEU A 32 2.36 -4.23 5.87
CA LEU A 32 2.69 -3.10 5.02
C LEU A 32 4.09 -3.23 4.41
N ALA A 33 5.04 -3.82 5.16
CA ALA A 33 6.40 -4.06 4.69
C ALA A 33 6.41 -5.01 3.47
N GLY A 34 5.72 -6.14 3.61
CA GLY A 34 5.57 -7.12 2.55
C GLY A 34 4.79 -6.60 1.35
N PHE A 35 3.82 -5.71 1.57
CA PHE A 35 3.15 -5.02 0.47
C PHE A 35 4.15 -4.25 -0.41
N TRP A 36 4.97 -3.38 0.19
CA TRP A 36 5.93 -2.58 -0.57
C TRP A 36 6.97 -3.41 -1.31
N GLN A 37 7.43 -4.51 -0.70
CA GLN A 37 8.46 -5.36 -1.30
C GLN A 37 7.94 -6.27 -2.41
N ARG A 38 6.73 -6.83 -2.25
CA ARG A 38 6.23 -7.93 -3.13
C ARG A 38 5.05 -7.53 -4.00
N LEU A 39 4.06 -6.82 -3.45
CA LEU A 39 2.81 -6.52 -4.15
C LEU A 39 2.83 -5.17 -4.88
N TYR A 40 3.46 -4.15 -4.30
CA TYR A 40 3.49 -2.81 -4.86
C TYR A 40 4.02 -2.76 -6.30
N PRO A 41 5.08 -3.50 -6.71
CA PRO A 41 5.54 -3.49 -8.10
C PRO A 41 4.46 -3.93 -9.11
N GLN A 42 3.57 -4.84 -8.72
CA GLN A 42 2.47 -5.32 -9.56
C GLN A 42 1.35 -4.29 -9.61
N VAL A 43 0.93 -3.80 -8.43
CA VAL A 43 -0.10 -2.76 -8.27
C VAL A 43 0.30 -1.46 -8.98
N ARG A 44 1.57 -1.06 -8.89
CA ARG A 44 2.14 0.12 -9.54
C ARG A 44 1.94 0.08 -11.06
N LYS A 45 2.17 -1.09 -11.70
CA LYS A 45 1.99 -1.23 -13.16
C LYS A 45 0.54 -1.02 -13.58
N GLU A 46 -0.40 -1.62 -12.85
CA GLU A 46 -1.83 -1.46 -13.11
C GLU A 46 -2.30 -0.01 -12.88
N LEU A 47 -1.94 0.56 -11.73
CA LEU A 47 -2.33 1.92 -11.36
C LEU A 47 -1.66 2.98 -12.24
N ALA A 48 -0.42 2.78 -12.68
CA ALA A 48 0.24 3.69 -13.62
C ALA A 48 -0.47 3.73 -14.97
N ARG A 49 -0.95 2.58 -15.47
CA ARG A 49 -1.76 2.51 -16.69
C ARG A 49 -3.11 3.24 -16.53
N ARG A 50 -3.74 3.11 -15.36
CA ARG A 50 -5.06 3.70 -15.08
C ARG A 50 -5.00 5.19 -14.70
N TYR A 51 -3.91 5.62 -14.07
CA TYR A 51 -3.66 6.97 -13.56
C TYR A 51 -2.29 7.49 -14.01
N PRO A 52 -2.11 7.78 -15.31
CA PRO A 52 -0.81 8.17 -15.87
C PRO A 52 -0.31 9.54 -15.36
N LYS A 53 -1.22 10.38 -14.84
CA LYS A 53 -0.88 11.70 -14.30
C LYS A 53 -0.32 11.66 -12.87
N HIS A 54 -0.36 10.51 -12.19
CA HIS A 54 0.14 10.37 -10.82
C HIS A 54 1.59 9.86 -10.80
N ALA A 55 2.36 10.31 -9.82
CA ALA A 55 3.72 9.81 -9.60
C ALA A 55 3.69 8.42 -8.93
N TRP A 56 4.33 7.45 -9.57
CA TRP A 56 4.39 6.06 -9.13
C TRP A 56 5.86 5.62 -8.92
N PRO A 57 6.50 6.02 -7.81
CA PRO A 57 7.93 5.77 -7.58
C PRO A 57 8.24 4.27 -7.45
N GLU A 58 9.46 3.84 -7.79
CA GLU A 58 9.90 2.47 -7.52
C GLU A 58 10.25 2.22 -6.06
N LYS A 59 10.65 3.28 -5.34
CA LYS A 59 10.93 3.27 -3.90
C LYS A 59 10.00 4.28 -3.21
N PRO A 60 8.90 3.81 -2.59
CA PRO A 60 7.95 4.65 -1.86
C PRO A 60 8.40 4.95 -0.42
#